data_AF-A0A3S6QR22-F1
#
_entry.id   AF-A0A3S6QR22-F1
#
_cell.length_a   1.000
_cell.length_b   1.000
_cell.length_c   1.000
_cell.angle_alpha   90.00
_cell.angle_beta   90.00
_cell.angle_gamma   90.00
#
_symmetry.space_group_name_H-M   'P 1'
#
loop_
_entity.id
_entity.type
_entity.pdbx_description
1 polymer ?
#
loop_
_entity_poly.entity_id
_entity_poly.type
_entity_poly.pdbx_seq_one_letter_code
_entity_poly.pdbx_strand_id
1 'polypeptide(L)'
;MTIQEMKKGYEEEVAYQKHMLKNLGYWFQLWTTISGLGIVVIYFFHHQNFWLNILGISLFVMGALGMLIFGYAGWKGQQNIHALIHDFDQKLEYFYKTHKNTVSSNRKKIKHL
;
A
#
# COMPACT_ATOMS: atom_id res chain seq x y z
N MET A 1 -5.88 17.09 21.37
CA MET A 1 -4.91 16.18 20.76
C MET A 1 -3.53 16.81 20.89
N THR A 2 -2.60 16.14 21.54
CA THR A 2 -1.20 16.59 21.61
C THR A 2 -0.48 16.25 20.29
N ILE A 3 0.57 16.99 19.93
CA ILE A 3 1.38 16.70 18.72
C ILE A 3 1.94 15.26 18.77
N GLN A 4 2.23 14.76 19.99
CA GLN A 4 2.69 13.39 20.21
C GLN A 4 1.61 12.34 19.92
N GLU A 5 0.36 12.56 20.35
CA GLU A 5 -0.76 11.67 20.02
C GLU A 5 -1.01 11.60 18.52
N MET A 6 -0.97 12.74 17.83
CA MET A 6 -1.12 12.81 16.37
C MET A 6 -0.01 12.06 15.64
N LYS A 7 1.25 12.24 16.07
CA LYS A 7 2.40 11.52 15.49
C LYS A 7 2.28 10.01 15.71
N LYS A 8 1.89 9.59 16.92
CA LYS A 8 1.72 8.18 17.24
C LYS A 8 0.63 7.52 16.41
N GLY A 9 -0.56 8.13 16.32
CA GLY A 9 -1.66 7.59 15.49
C GLY A 9 -1.29 7.52 14.01
N TYR A 10 -0.49 8.47 13.53
CA TYR A 10 0.02 8.46 12.17
C TYR A 10 1.02 7.32 11.91
N GLU A 11 1.98 7.12 12.81
CA GLU A 11 2.95 6.00 12.73
C GLU A 11 2.23 4.64 12.73
N GLU A 12 1.16 4.51 13.52
CA GLU A 12 0.31 3.31 13.56
C GLU A 12 -0.41 3.09 12.22
N GLU A 13 -0.99 4.12 11.60
CA GLU A 13 -1.66 4.01 10.29
C GLU A 13 -0.67 3.64 9.18
N VAL A 14 0.52 4.24 9.16
CA VAL A 14 1.57 3.87 8.18
C VAL A 14 2.02 2.43 8.37
N ALA A 15 2.21 1.99 9.62
CA ALA A 15 2.57 0.61 9.91
C ALA A 15 1.47 -0.36 9.44
N TYR A 16 0.20 -0.02 9.67
CA TYR A 16 -0.95 -0.77 9.17
C TYR A 16 -0.95 -0.87 7.65
N GLN A 17 -0.79 0.24 6.94
CA GLN A 17 -0.82 0.23 5.47
C GLN A 17 0.38 -0.52 4.87
N LYS A 18 1.56 -0.43 5.48
CA LYS A 18 2.73 -1.24 5.10
C LYS A 18 2.46 -2.74 5.29
N HIS A 19 1.84 -3.10 6.41
CA HIS A 19 1.46 -4.49 6.67
C HIS A 19 0.42 -4.98 5.64
N MET A 20 -0.59 -4.17 5.33
CA MET A 20 -1.57 -4.47 4.28
C MET A 20 -0.90 -4.70 2.92
N LEU A 21 0.04 -3.84 2.52
CA LEU A 21 0.78 -3.98 1.26
C LEU A 21 1.63 -5.25 1.20
N LYS A 22 2.23 -5.65 2.33
CA LYS A 22 2.93 -6.93 2.43
C LYS A 22 1.99 -8.10 2.16
N ASN A 23 0.78 -8.07 2.72
CA ASN A 23 -0.25 -9.08 2.45
C ASN A 23 -0.66 -9.09 0.98
N LEU A 24 -0.86 -7.92 0.35
CA LEU A 24 -1.11 -7.85 -1.10
C LEU A 24 0.01 -8.47 -1.92
N GLY A 25 1.27 -8.29 -1.50
CA GLY A 25 2.43 -8.96 -2.11
C GLY A 25 2.35 -10.49 -2.03
N TYR A 26 1.93 -11.05 -0.89
CA TYR A 26 1.71 -12.49 -0.76
C TYR A 26 0.58 -12.99 -1.66
N TRP A 27 -0.52 -12.25 -1.76
CA TRP A 27 -1.61 -12.59 -2.66
C TRP A 27 -1.16 -12.57 -4.12
N PHE A 28 -0.41 -11.55 -4.54
CA PHE A 28 0.18 -11.48 -5.87
C PHE A 28 1.03 -12.71 -6.17
N GLN A 29 1.93 -13.10 -5.26
CA GLN A 29 2.79 -14.29 -5.42
C GLN A 29 1.97 -15.58 -5.52
N LEU A 30 0.91 -15.72 -4.72
CA LEU A 30 0.01 -16.86 -4.79
C LEU A 30 -0.63 -16.98 -6.17
N TRP A 31 -1.19 -15.89 -6.70
CA TRP A 31 -1.83 -15.89 -8.01
C TRP A 31 -0.83 -16.12 -9.17
N THR A 32 0.38 -15.57 -9.07
CA THR A 32 1.47 -15.88 -10.01
C THR A 32 1.82 -17.37 -9.98
N THR A 33 1.89 -17.97 -8.78
CA THR A 33 2.18 -19.40 -8.64
C THR A 33 1.08 -20.27 -9.25
N ILE A 34 -0.18 -19.94 -9.00
CA ILE A 34 -1.34 -20.61 -9.61
C ILE A 34 -1.29 -20.51 -11.14
N SER A 35 -0.97 -19.31 -11.66
CA SER A 35 -0.82 -19.09 -13.09
C SER A 35 0.30 -19.96 -13.69
N GLY A 36 1.46 -20.00 -13.02
CA GLY A 36 2.60 -20.82 -13.40
C GLY A 36 2.29 -22.32 -13.40
N LEU A 37 1.55 -22.81 -12.40
CA LEU A 37 1.06 -24.19 -12.37
C LEU A 37 0.16 -24.50 -13.57
N GLY A 38 -0.72 -23.57 -13.94
CA GLY A 38 -1.53 -23.67 -15.15
C GLY A 38 -0.68 -23.85 -16.42
N ILE A 39 0.38 -23.05 -16.57
CA ILE A 39 1.33 -23.16 -17.69
C ILE A 39 2.00 -24.53 -17.72
N VAL A 40 2.48 -25.04 -16.58
CA VAL A 40 3.12 -26.35 -16.48
C VAL A 40 2.14 -27.46 -16.89
N VAL A 41 0.90 -27.41 -16.41
CA VAL A 41 -0.14 -28.39 -16.78
C VAL A 41 -0.42 -28.35 -18.28
N ILE A 42 -0.58 -27.17 -18.88
CA ILE A 42 -0.79 -27.03 -20.32
C ILE A 42 0.38 -27.64 -21.08
N TYR A 43 1.61 -27.24 -20.74
CA TYR A 43 2.82 -27.66 -21.45
C TYR A 43 2.93 -29.19 -21.55
N PHE A 44 2.77 -29.91 -20.43
CA PHE A 44 2.90 -31.36 -20.41
C PHE A 44 1.67 -32.11 -20.95
N PHE A 45 0.45 -31.60 -20.73
CA PHE A 45 -0.76 -32.40 -20.93
C PHE A 45 -1.68 -31.94 -22.08
N HIS A 46 -1.35 -30.86 -22.81
CA HIS A 46 -2.22 -30.30 -23.84
C HIS A 46 -2.66 -31.29 -24.94
N HIS A 47 -1.79 -32.23 -25.34
CA HIS A 47 -2.12 -33.28 -26.31
C HIS A 47 -2.53 -34.61 -25.69
N GLN A 48 -2.28 -34.82 -24.40
CA GLN A 48 -2.48 -36.12 -23.76
C GLN A 48 -3.86 -36.26 -23.11
N ASN A 49 -4.39 -35.17 -22.53
CA ASN A 49 -5.68 -35.21 -21.85
C ASN A 49 -6.40 -33.86 -21.97
N PHE A 50 -7.53 -33.89 -22.69
CA PHE A 50 -8.36 -32.72 -22.94
C PHE A 50 -8.84 -32.03 -21.65
N TRP A 51 -9.21 -32.79 -20.62
CA TRP A 51 -9.67 -32.25 -19.35
C TRP A 51 -8.56 -31.56 -18.55
N LEU A 52 -7.35 -32.14 -18.55
CA LEU A 52 -6.20 -31.52 -17.91
C LEU A 52 -5.79 -30.23 -18.64
N ASN A 53 -5.91 -30.19 -19.96
CA ASN A 53 -5.66 -28.98 -20.73
C ASN A 53 -6.64 -27.85 -20.34
N ILE A 54 -7.94 -28.14 -20.24
CA ILE A 54 -8.95 -27.16 -19.78
C ILE A 54 -8.63 -26.67 -18.37
N LEU A 55 -8.26 -27.57 -17.46
CA LEU A 55 -7.88 -27.22 -16.09
C LEU A 55 -6.65 -26.30 -16.08
N GLY A 56 -5.62 -26.61 -16.86
CA GLY A 56 -4.43 -25.78 -16.98
C GLY A 56 -4.72 -24.38 -17.52
N ILE A 57 -5.55 -24.27 -18.56
CA ILE A 57 -6.01 -22.98 -19.10
C ILE A 57 -6.79 -22.19 -18.03
N SER A 58 -7.68 -22.85 -17.31
CA SER A 58 -8.47 -22.22 -16.25
C SER A 58 -7.58 -21.68 -15.13
N LEU A 59 -6.62 -22.47 -14.67
CA LEU A 59 -5.64 -22.05 -13.66
C LEU A 59 -4.78 -20.88 -14.15
N PHE A 60 -4.31 -20.95 -15.40
CA PHE A 60 -3.50 -19.89 -16.00
C PHE A 60 -4.28 -18.56 -16.03
N VAL A 61 -5.50 -18.57 -16.55
CA VAL A 61 -6.36 -17.38 -16.70
C VAL A 61 -6.73 -16.80 -15.32
N MET A 62 -7.19 -17.62 -14.39
CA MET A 62 -7.53 -17.16 -13.03
C MET A 62 -6.30 -16.61 -12.31
N GLY A 63 -5.15 -17.29 -12.41
CA GLY A 63 -3.87 -16.86 -11.89
C GLY A 63 -3.44 -15.49 -12.44
N ALA A 64 -3.51 -15.32 -13.76
CA ALA A 64 -3.14 -14.07 -14.42
C ALA A 64 -4.07 -12.92 -14.02
N LEU A 65 -5.37 -13.15 -13.98
CA LEU A 65 -6.34 -12.13 -13.55
C LEU A 65 -6.11 -11.72 -12.08
N GLY A 66 -5.90 -12.69 -11.19
CA GLY A 66 -5.57 -12.42 -9.80
C GLY A 66 -4.29 -11.59 -9.68
N MET A 67 -3.23 -11.99 -10.38
CA MET A 67 -1.97 -11.25 -10.42
C MET A 67 -2.17 -9.79 -10.86
N LEU A 68 -2.98 -9.53 -11.89
CA LEU A 68 -3.27 -8.17 -12.36
C LEU A 68 -4.04 -7.35 -11.31
N ILE A 69 -5.08 -7.93 -10.69
CA ILE A 69 -5.88 -7.25 -9.66
C ILE A 69 -4.99 -6.88 -8.47
N PHE A 70 -4.23 -7.84 -7.94
CA PHE A 70 -3.39 -7.62 -6.77
C PHE A 70 -2.17 -6.75 -7.09
N GLY A 71 -1.64 -6.81 -8.32
CA GLY A 71 -0.59 -5.91 -8.79
C GLY A 71 -1.06 -4.46 -8.85
N TYR A 72 -2.25 -4.21 -9.42
CA TYR A 72 -2.85 -2.87 -9.45
C TYR A 72 -3.18 -2.34 -8.05
N ALA A 73 -3.79 -3.19 -7.20
CA ALA A 73 -4.10 -2.82 -5.83
C ALA A 73 -2.83 -2.50 -5.03
N GLY A 74 -1.75 -3.26 -5.24
CA GLY A 74 -0.45 -3.03 -4.60
C GLY A 74 0.16 -1.70 -5.03
N TRP A 75 0.14 -1.41 -6.34
CA TRP A 75 0.61 -0.13 -6.89
C TRP A 75 -0.17 1.05 -6.31
N LYS A 76 -1.50 0.98 -6.28
CA LYS A 76 -2.35 2.03 -5.70
C LYS A 76 -2.13 2.18 -4.20
N GLY A 77 -1.96 1.08 -3.47
CA GLY A 77 -1.69 1.14 -2.04
C GLY A 77 -0.36 1.80 -1.70
N GLN A 78 0.70 1.60 -2.51
CA GLN A 78 1.97 2.33 -2.35
C GLN A 78 1.75 3.84 -2.49
N GLN A 79 0.99 4.29 -3.50
CA GLN A 79 0.67 5.70 -3.67
C GLN A 79 -0.10 6.28 -2.48
N ASN A 80 -1.04 5.52 -1.92
CA ASN A 80 -1.79 5.95 -0.73
C ASN A 80 -0.88 6.18 0.47
N ILE A 81 0.10 5.30 0.71
CA ILE A 81 1.09 5.50 1.79
C ILE A 81 1.92 6.75 1.54
N HIS A 82 2.40 6.97 0.30
CA HIS A 82 3.17 8.16 -0.02
C HIS A 82 2.36 9.45 0.18
N ALA A 83 1.10 9.47 -0.25
CA ALA A 83 0.20 10.59 -0.05
C ALA A 83 -0.09 10.84 1.44
N LEU A 84 -0.27 9.76 2.21
CA LEU A 84 -0.47 9.83 3.64
C LEU A 84 0.76 10.42 4.35
N ILE A 85 1.99 10.03 3.96
CA ILE A 85 3.25 10.60 4.50
C ILE A 85 3.37 12.07 4.17
N HIS A 86 3.08 12.42 2.92
CA HIS A 86 3.14 13.80 2.50
C HIS A 86 2.14 14.72 3.24
N ASP A 87 0.89 14.28 3.41
CA ASP A 87 -0.13 15.02 4.17
C ASP A 87 0.30 15.24 5.63
N PHE A 88 0.94 14.25 6.23
CA PHE A 88 1.43 14.35 7.60
C PHE A 88 2.60 15.33 7.75
N ASP A 89 3.58 15.27 6.85
CA ASP A 89 4.71 16.21 6.84
C ASP A 89 4.22 17.65 6.69
N GLN A 90 3.24 17.89 5.81
CA GLN A 90 2.63 19.20 5.62
C GLN A 90 1.89 19.69 6.87
N LYS A 91 1.14 18.81 7.55
CA LYS A 91 0.47 19.14 8.82
C LYS A 91 1.48 19.51 9.90
N LEU A 92 2.57 18.75 10.04
CA LEU A 92 3.62 19.06 11.02
C LEU A 92 4.27 20.42 10.74
N GLU A 93 4.57 20.72 9.48
CA GLU A 93 5.15 22.01 9.09
C GLU A 93 4.19 23.17 9.42
N TYR A 94 2.91 23.01 9.13
CA TYR A 94 1.89 24.00 9.47
C TYR A 94 1.79 24.24 10.98
N PHE A 95 1.76 23.19 11.79
CA PHE A 95 1.72 23.31 13.25
C PHE A 95 2.98 23.99 13.78
N TYR A 96 4.16 23.63 13.28
CA TYR A 96 5.43 24.24 13.68
C TYR A 96 5.48 25.74 13.34
N LYS A 97 5.10 26.10 12.11
CA LYS A 97 5.06 27.50 11.64
C LYS A 97 4.05 28.33 12.43
N THR A 98 2.86 27.79 12.66
CA THR A 98 1.81 28.44 13.46
C THR A 98 2.30 28.71 14.88
N HIS A 99 2.87 27.68 15.54
CA HIS A 99 3.31 27.82 16.92
C HIS A 99 4.46 28.84 17.07
N LYS A 100 5.42 28.84 16.14
CA LYS A 100 6.52 29.82 16.08
C LYS A 100 6.00 31.25 15.92
N ASN A 101 5.02 31.46 15.05
CA ASN A 101 4.43 32.78 14.81
C ASN A 101 3.69 33.31 16.04
N THR A 102 2.93 32.46 16.74
CA THR A 102 2.23 32.83 17.99
C THR A 102 3.21 33.24 19.09
N VAL A 103 4.29 32.48 19.28
CA VAL A 103 5.32 32.78 20.29
C VAL A 103 6.08 34.09 19.95
N SER A 104 6.39 34.31 18.68
CA SER A 104 7.02 35.56 18.21
C SER A 104 6.13 36.78 18.45
N SER A 105 4.84 36.67 18.13
CA SER A 105 3.84 37.73 18.34
C SER A 105 3.70 38.09 19.83
N ASN A 106 3.58 37.09 20.70
CA ASN A 106 3.50 37.32 22.16
C ASN A 106 4.77 37.97 22.71
N ARG A 107 5.97 37.57 22.26
CA ARG A 107 7.21 38.24 22.67
C ARG A 107 7.29 39.70 22.25
N LYS A 108 6.80 40.06 21.05
CA LYS A 108 6.72 41.47 20.64
C LYS A 108 5.75 42.24 21.54
N LYS A 109 4.57 41.68 21.83
CA LYS A 109 3.56 42.34 22.69
C LYS A 109 4.09 42.65 24.10
N ILE A 110 4.86 41.74 24.68
CA ILE A 110 5.47 41.92 26.02
C ILE A 110 6.58 42.99 26.01
N LYS A 111 7.32 43.16 24.91
CA LYS A 111 8.35 44.21 24.79
C LYS A 111 7.79 45.64 24.63
N HIS A 112 6.48 45.77 24.42
CA HIS A 112 5.79 47.05 24.24
C HIS A 112 4.88 47.41 25.43
N LEU A 113 4.96 46.66 26.53
CA LEU A 113 4.38 46.97 27.83
C LEU A 113 5.52 47.34 28.79
#